data_AF-A0A944SSJ8-F1
#
_entry.id   AF-A0A944SSJ8-F1
#
_cell.length_a   1.000
_cell.length_b   1.000
_cell.length_c   1.000
_cell.angle_alpha   90.00
_cell.angle_beta   90.00
_cell.angle_gamma   90.00
#
_symmetry.space_group_name_H-M   'P 1'
#
loop_
_entity.id
_entity.type
_entity.pdbx_description
1 polymer ?
#
loop_
_entity_poly.entity_id
_entity_poly.type
_entity_poly.pdbx_seq_one_letter_code
_entity_poly.pdbx_strand_id
1 'polypeptide(L)'
;MTQNQNTTSSMTSLEKRSISGLASIFALRMLGLFMILPVFSLAAEQYSGSTPLLIGLAIGAYGLTQALFQIPFGMLSDKIGRKRVITAGLLLFAAGSVVAATADSIQMVILGRLLQGSGAISAAVMALTADLTRDEHRTKAMASIGISIGLSFSVALATGAALENWIGLSGIFWATAAFSLVGIAVLHLW
;
A
#
# COMPACT_ATOMS: atom_id res chain seq x y z
N MET A 1 -14.23 8.57 -48.92
CA MET A 1 -14.19 7.33 -48.13
C MET A 1 -13.41 7.60 -46.85
N THR A 2 -14.10 8.09 -45.82
CA THR A 2 -13.54 8.24 -44.46
C THR A 2 -13.66 6.89 -43.77
N GLN A 3 -12.57 6.11 -43.75
CA GLN A 3 -12.53 4.89 -42.95
C GLN A 3 -12.61 5.26 -41.47
N ASN A 4 -13.75 4.91 -40.86
CA ASN A 4 -13.92 4.75 -39.43
C ASN A 4 -12.80 3.87 -38.87
N GLN A 5 -11.78 4.46 -38.25
CA GLN A 5 -10.88 3.76 -37.34
C GLN A 5 -11.30 4.03 -35.90
N ASN A 6 -12.53 3.66 -35.55
CA ASN A 6 -12.88 3.36 -34.17
C ASN A 6 -12.44 1.92 -33.87
N THR A 7 -11.13 1.69 -33.81
CA THR A 7 -10.63 0.48 -33.16
C THR A 7 -10.56 0.76 -31.68
N THR A 8 -11.68 0.62 -30.98
CA THR A 8 -11.65 0.36 -29.54
C THR A 8 -11.08 -1.04 -29.35
N SER A 9 -9.76 -1.16 -29.51
CA SER A 9 -9.03 -2.40 -29.26
C SER A 9 -9.36 -2.85 -27.85
N SER A 10 -9.81 -4.09 -27.69
CA SER A 10 -10.04 -4.63 -26.35
C SER A 10 -8.71 -4.88 -25.66
N MET A 11 -8.69 -4.76 -24.32
CA MET A 11 -7.49 -5.05 -23.54
C MET A 11 -7.10 -6.52 -23.67
N THR A 12 -5.82 -6.77 -23.88
CA THR A 12 -5.27 -8.12 -23.92
C THR A 12 -5.41 -8.80 -22.55
N SER A 13 -5.36 -10.14 -22.54
CA SER A 13 -5.37 -10.90 -21.29
C SER A 13 -4.19 -10.55 -20.37
N LEU A 14 -3.03 -10.21 -20.95
CA LEU A 14 -1.85 -9.78 -20.20
C LEU A 14 -2.05 -8.41 -19.55
N GLU A 15 -2.60 -7.43 -20.28
CA GLU A 15 -2.92 -6.10 -19.73
C GLU A 15 -3.92 -6.24 -18.58
N LYS A 16 -5.01 -6.99 -18.77
CA LYS A 16 -6.01 -7.23 -17.73
C LYS A 16 -5.39 -7.84 -16.47
N ARG A 17 -4.58 -8.90 -16.63
CA ARG A 17 -3.92 -9.60 -15.52
C ARG A 17 -2.92 -8.71 -14.78
N SER A 18 -2.13 -7.93 -15.52
CA SER A 18 -1.15 -7.00 -14.96
C SER A 18 -1.83 -5.90 -14.15
N ILE A 19 -2.89 -5.32 -14.71
CA ILE A 19 -3.65 -4.25 -14.06
C ILE A 19 -4.37 -4.76 -12.83
N SER A 20 -5.05 -5.92 -12.91
CA SER A 20 -5.69 -6.52 -11.74
C SER A 20 -4.66 -6.82 -10.66
N GLY A 21 -3.49 -7.36 -11.02
CA GLY A 21 -2.41 -7.63 -10.07
C GLY A 21 -1.89 -6.37 -9.38
N LEU A 22 -1.60 -5.31 -10.14
CA LEU A 22 -1.10 -4.04 -9.59
C LEU A 22 -2.16 -3.31 -8.76
N ALA A 23 -3.43 -3.34 -9.19
CA ALA A 23 -4.55 -2.79 -8.43
C ALA A 23 -4.77 -3.54 -7.10
N SER A 24 -4.63 -4.87 -7.10
CA SER A 24 -4.68 -5.69 -5.88
C SER A 24 -3.52 -5.39 -4.93
N ILE A 25 -2.29 -5.19 -5.44
CA ILE A 25 -1.14 -4.78 -4.61
C ILE A 25 -1.41 -3.44 -3.92
N PHE A 26 -1.93 -2.46 -4.66
CA PHE A 26 -2.32 -1.17 -4.09
C PHE A 26 -3.44 -1.33 -3.06
N ALA A 27 -4.45 -2.14 -3.36
CA ALA A 27 -5.58 -2.37 -2.47
C ALA A 27 -5.12 -2.97 -1.14
N LEU A 28 -4.33 -4.05 -1.19
CA LEU A 28 -3.80 -4.74 0.00
C LEU A 28 -2.98 -3.79 0.89
N ARG A 29 -2.12 -2.98 0.27
CA ARG A 29 -1.32 -1.98 1.01
C ARG A 29 -2.22 -0.91 1.65
N MET A 30 -3.15 -0.35 0.89
CA MET A 30 -4.02 0.75 1.34
C MET A 30 -5.01 0.28 2.39
N LEU A 31 -5.50 -0.96 2.28
CA LEU A 31 -6.38 -1.58 3.26
C LEU A 31 -5.69 -1.64 4.63
N GLY A 32 -4.46 -2.14 4.70
CA GLY A 32 -3.69 -2.17 5.96
C GLY A 32 -3.45 -0.79 6.54
N LEU A 33 -3.08 0.20 5.70
CA LEU A 33 -2.90 1.58 6.14
C LEU A 33 -4.19 2.19 6.69
N PHE A 34 -5.30 2.05 5.96
CA PHE A 34 -6.57 2.69 6.30
C PHE A 34 -7.29 2.01 7.46
N MET A 35 -7.09 0.70 7.68
CA MET A 35 -7.64 0.03 8.86
C MET A 35 -7.07 0.58 10.16
N ILE A 36 -5.81 1.04 10.14
CA ILE A 36 -5.14 1.61 11.30
C ILE A 36 -5.71 2.99 11.65
N LEU A 37 -5.89 3.88 10.66
CA LEU A 37 -6.22 5.30 10.92
C LEU A 37 -7.42 5.58 11.84
N PRO A 38 -8.61 4.98 11.66
CA PRO A 38 -9.79 5.33 12.46
C PRO A 38 -9.69 4.84 13.90
N VAL A 39 -8.90 3.80 14.17
CA VAL A 39 -8.79 3.17 15.49
C VAL A 39 -7.52 3.57 16.24
N PHE A 40 -6.48 4.02 15.52
CA PHE A 40 -5.15 4.21 16.07
C PHE A 40 -5.11 5.20 17.23
N SER A 41 -5.81 6.33 17.13
CA SER A 41 -5.77 7.36 18.18
C SER A 41 -6.33 6.87 19.52
N LEU A 42 -7.32 5.98 19.48
CA LEU A 42 -7.92 5.39 20.68
C LEU A 42 -7.09 4.19 21.17
N ALA A 43 -6.77 3.27 20.26
CA ALA A 43 -6.08 2.04 20.61
C ALA A 43 -4.59 2.23 20.98
N ALA A 44 -3.98 3.36 20.61
CA ALA A 44 -2.58 3.64 20.94
C ALA A 44 -2.36 4.13 22.38
N GLU A 45 -3.42 4.52 23.11
CA GLU A 45 -3.32 4.95 24.51
C GLU A 45 -2.92 3.80 25.46
N GLN A 46 -3.07 2.55 25.01
CA GLN A 46 -2.65 1.38 25.79
C GLN A 46 -1.11 1.19 25.82
N TYR A 47 -0.38 1.84 24.91
CA TYR A 47 1.07 1.66 24.82
C TYR A 47 1.80 2.49 25.86
N SER A 48 2.85 1.90 26.43
CA SER A 48 3.69 2.61 27.39
C SER A 48 4.28 3.90 26.80
N GLY A 49 4.23 4.98 27.59
CA GLY A 49 4.72 6.31 27.18
C GLY A 49 3.84 7.03 26.16
N SER A 50 2.63 6.57 25.87
CA SER A 50 1.71 7.23 24.94
C SER A 50 1.38 8.65 25.40
N THR A 51 1.57 9.61 24.50
CA THR A 51 1.05 10.99 24.65
C THR A 51 0.36 11.38 23.35
N PRO A 52 -0.59 12.34 23.36
CA PRO A 52 -1.26 12.80 22.14
C PRO A 52 -0.27 13.22 21.04
N LEU A 53 0.85 13.85 21.43
CA LEU A 53 1.94 14.21 20.52
C LEU A 53 2.58 12.98 19.88
N LEU A 54 2.94 11.96 20.66
CA LEU A 54 3.59 10.74 20.15
C LEU A 54 2.64 9.90 19.28
N ILE A 55 1.35 9.85 19.62
CA ILE A 55 0.32 9.20 18.78
C ILE A 55 0.21 9.92 17.43
N GLY A 56 0.13 11.25 17.43
CA GLY A 56 0.15 12.06 16.21
C GLY A 56 1.43 11.85 15.38
N LEU A 57 2.59 11.78 16.05
CA LEU A 57 3.86 11.47 15.42
C LEU A 57 3.88 10.06 14.80
N ALA A 58 3.30 9.04 15.42
CA ALA A 58 3.20 7.70 14.83
C ALA A 58 2.35 7.67 13.55
N ILE A 59 1.26 8.44 13.51
CA ILE A 59 0.45 8.60 12.30
C ILE A 59 1.27 9.32 11.22
N GLY A 60 1.91 10.44 11.58
CA GLY A 60 2.67 11.28 10.67
C GLY A 60 3.98 10.64 10.16
N ALA A 61 4.66 9.85 10.99
CA ALA A 61 5.94 9.20 10.69
C ALA A 61 5.87 8.32 9.44
N TYR A 62 4.76 7.59 9.29
CA TYR A 62 4.47 6.83 8.08
C TYR A 62 4.41 7.73 6.84
N GLY A 63 3.62 8.80 6.92
CA GLY A 63 3.45 9.74 5.79
C GLY A 63 4.75 10.47 5.42
N LEU A 64 5.53 10.87 6.43
CA LEU A 64 6.81 11.53 6.28
C LEU A 64 7.82 10.66 5.52
N THR A 65 8.07 9.45 6.01
CA THR A 65 9.00 8.52 5.36
C THR A 65 8.49 8.10 4.00
N GLN A 66 7.18 7.89 3.84
CA GLN A 66 6.60 7.62 2.54
C GLN A 66 6.88 8.75 1.55
N ALA A 67 6.67 10.01 1.92
CA ALA A 67 6.96 11.15 1.04
C ALA A 67 8.46 11.26 0.70
N LEU A 68 9.33 11.08 1.70
CA LEU A 68 10.79 11.17 1.53
C LEU A 68 11.33 10.09 0.58
N PHE A 69 10.85 8.85 0.70
CA PHE A 69 11.36 7.72 -0.09
C PHE A 69 10.61 7.51 -1.42
N GLN A 70 9.44 8.14 -1.61
CA GLN A 70 8.65 8.02 -2.83
C GLN A 70 9.44 8.38 -4.10
N ILE A 71 10.15 9.52 -4.11
CA ILE A 71 10.94 9.96 -5.27
C ILE A 71 12.19 9.09 -5.45
N PRO A 72 13.04 8.86 -4.42
CA PRO A 72 14.19 7.97 -4.53
C PRO A 72 13.84 6.57 -5.06
N PHE A 73 12.77 5.96 -4.55
CA PHE A 73 12.36 4.62 -4.99
C PHE A 73 11.74 4.64 -6.38
N GLY A 74 11.07 5.73 -6.77
CA GLY A 74 10.68 5.95 -8.17
C GLY A 74 11.89 5.89 -9.11
N MET A 75 12.91 6.73 -8.86
CA MET A 75 14.13 6.78 -9.66
C MET A 75 14.92 5.46 -9.62
N LEU A 76 14.98 4.81 -8.46
CA LEU A 76 15.63 3.51 -8.31
C LEU A 76 14.91 2.44 -9.14
N SER A 77 13.58 2.50 -9.22
CA SER A 77 12.79 1.54 -9.98
C SER A 77 13.06 1.59 -11.48
N ASP A 78 13.39 2.77 -12.01
CA ASP A 78 13.83 2.96 -13.39
C ASP A 78 15.20 2.30 -13.65
N LYS A 79 16.09 2.28 -12.65
CA LYS A 79 17.47 1.79 -12.80
C LYS A 79 17.61 0.28 -12.63
N ILE A 80 17.04 -0.28 -11.57
CA ILE A 80 17.25 -1.71 -11.21
C ILE A 80 16.05 -2.61 -11.55
N GLY A 81 14.96 -2.01 -12.04
CA GLY A 81 13.73 -2.68 -12.47
C GLY A 81 12.58 -2.54 -11.47
N ARG A 82 11.38 -2.30 -12.00
CA ARG A 82 10.20 -1.95 -11.20
C ARG A 82 9.73 -3.05 -10.25
N LYS A 83 9.63 -4.29 -10.73
CA LYS A 83 9.20 -5.43 -9.88
C LYS A 83 10.14 -5.63 -8.67
N ARG A 84 11.45 -5.41 -8.84
CA ARG A 84 12.44 -5.56 -7.76
C ARG A 84 12.24 -4.50 -6.67
N VAL A 85 12.06 -3.25 -7.06
CA VAL A 85 11.80 -2.16 -6.11
C VAL A 85 10.46 -2.30 -5.41
N ILE A 86 9.40 -2.71 -6.12
CA ILE A 86 8.09 -2.99 -5.50
C ILE A 86 8.23 -4.10 -4.44
N THR A 87 8.95 -5.18 -4.78
CA THR A 87 9.21 -6.27 -3.82
C THR A 87 9.96 -5.77 -2.58
N ALA A 88 11.06 -5.02 -2.77
CA ALA A 88 11.83 -4.47 -1.66
C ALA A 88 10.99 -3.52 -0.78
N GLY A 89 10.18 -2.66 -1.39
CA GLY A 89 9.28 -1.76 -0.66
C GLY A 89 8.19 -2.50 0.11
N LEU A 90 7.61 -3.57 -0.45
CA LEU A 90 6.66 -4.43 0.25
C LEU A 90 7.31 -5.21 1.40
N LEU A 91 8.57 -5.63 1.26
CA LEU A 91 9.33 -6.25 2.35
C LEU A 91 9.61 -5.27 3.50
N LEU A 92 10.01 -4.03 3.18
CA LEU A 92 10.17 -2.96 4.18
C LEU A 92 8.84 -2.65 4.87
N PHE A 93 7.76 -2.58 4.10
CA PHE A 93 6.41 -2.38 4.64
C PHE A 93 6.01 -3.52 5.58
N ALA A 94 6.25 -4.78 5.20
CA ALA A 94 6.00 -5.94 6.05
C ALA A 94 6.86 -5.91 7.32
N ALA A 95 8.15 -5.64 7.21
CA ALA A 95 9.06 -5.56 8.35
C ALA A 95 8.64 -4.48 9.35
N GLY A 96 8.31 -3.27 8.87
CA GLY A 96 7.77 -2.20 9.72
C GLY A 96 6.43 -2.56 10.37
N SER A 97 5.60 -3.33 9.67
CA SER A 97 4.34 -3.83 10.21
C SER A 97 4.60 -4.84 11.34
N VAL A 98 5.55 -5.75 11.19
CA VAL A 98 5.94 -6.70 12.25
C VAL A 98 6.49 -5.96 13.47
N VAL A 99 7.36 -4.98 13.28
CA VAL A 99 7.91 -4.15 14.38
C VAL A 99 6.79 -3.46 15.16
N ALA A 100 5.80 -2.89 14.47
CA ALA A 100 4.65 -2.27 15.12
C ALA A 100 3.71 -3.29 15.77
N ALA A 101 3.58 -4.48 15.20
CA ALA A 101 2.76 -5.56 15.75
C ALA A 101 3.32 -6.10 17.07
N THR A 102 4.63 -6.16 17.22
CA THR A 102 5.32 -6.62 18.43
C THR A 102 5.70 -5.48 19.39
N ALA A 103 5.10 -4.30 19.22
CA ALA A 103 5.46 -3.14 20.02
C ALA A 103 4.77 -3.14 21.39
N ASP A 104 5.52 -2.87 22.45
CA ASP A 104 4.99 -2.64 23.82
C ASP A 104 4.99 -1.16 24.22
N SER A 105 5.56 -0.30 23.36
CA SER A 105 5.70 1.15 23.58
C SER A 105 5.37 1.95 22.34
N ILE A 106 4.92 3.19 22.54
CA ILE A 106 4.56 4.07 21.42
C ILE A 106 5.79 4.39 20.54
N GLN A 107 6.99 4.44 21.12
CA GLN A 107 8.23 4.68 20.40
C GLN A 107 8.54 3.53 19.43
N MET A 108 8.28 2.29 19.85
CA MET A 108 8.45 1.12 18.99
C MET A 108 7.42 1.10 17.86
N VAL A 109 6.17 1.53 18.12
CA VAL A 109 5.17 1.75 17.07
C VAL A 109 5.64 2.83 16.08
N ILE A 110 6.17 3.96 16.56
CA ILE A 110 6.71 5.02 15.70
C ILE A 110 7.83 4.48 14.80
N LEU A 111 8.77 3.70 15.35
CA LEU A 111 9.82 3.05 14.58
C LEU A 111 9.26 2.11 13.51
N GLY A 112 8.26 1.29 13.88
CA GLY A 112 7.55 0.43 12.93
C GLY A 112 6.88 1.24 11.81
N ARG A 113 6.27 2.37 12.13
CA ARG A 113 5.61 3.28 11.16
C ARG A 113 6.60 3.98 10.24
N LEU A 114 7.76 4.41 10.75
CA LEU A 114 8.86 4.95 9.94
C LEU A 114 9.36 3.90 8.94
N LEU A 115 9.61 2.68 9.41
CA LEU A 115 10.06 1.58 8.56
C LEU A 115 8.98 1.20 7.52
N GLN A 116 7.72 1.13 7.96
CA GLN A 116 6.59 0.79 7.10
C GLN A 116 6.41 1.83 5.99
N GLY A 117 6.47 3.12 6.33
CA GLY A 117 6.36 4.22 5.36
C GLY A 117 7.53 4.30 4.39
N SER A 118 8.74 3.95 4.84
CA SER A 118 9.94 3.92 3.97
C SER A 118 9.82 2.97 2.78
N GLY A 119 8.98 1.93 2.89
CA GLY A 119 8.67 1.01 1.80
C GLY A 119 7.79 1.62 0.71
N ALA A 120 8.14 2.78 0.15
CA ALA A 120 7.31 3.54 -0.79
C ALA A 120 7.27 2.91 -2.19
N ILE A 121 6.17 2.23 -2.53
CA ILE A 121 6.03 1.52 -3.82
C ILE A 121 5.22 2.29 -4.86
N SER A 122 4.52 3.36 -4.49
CA SER A 122 3.46 3.93 -5.33
C SER A 122 3.99 4.43 -6.68
N ALA A 123 5.18 5.05 -6.71
CA ALA A 123 5.79 5.51 -7.95
C ALA A 123 6.14 4.33 -8.87
N ALA A 124 6.78 3.29 -8.32
CA ALA A 124 7.17 2.11 -9.07
C ALA A 124 5.96 1.33 -9.61
N VAL A 125 4.87 1.22 -8.84
CA VAL A 125 3.64 0.55 -9.29
C VAL A 125 2.96 1.36 -10.40
N MET A 126 2.78 2.67 -10.23
CA MET A 126 2.17 3.50 -11.28
C MET A 126 2.99 3.47 -12.56
N ALA A 127 4.31 3.54 -12.45
CA ALA A 127 5.16 3.48 -13.63
C ALA A 127 5.14 2.08 -14.28
N LEU A 128 5.07 1.00 -13.50
CA LEU A 128 4.91 -0.37 -14.05
C LEU A 128 3.55 -0.55 -14.74
N THR A 129 2.49 0.06 -14.19
CA THR A 129 1.19 0.08 -14.86
C THR A 129 1.27 0.82 -16.19
N ALA A 130 1.97 1.96 -16.25
CA ALA A 130 2.16 2.70 -17.50
C ALA A 130 2.98 1.93 -18.54
N ASP A 131 4.00 1.18 -18.11
CA ASP A 131 4.86 0.37 -18.98
C ASP A 131 4.12 -0.84 -19.58
N LEU A 132 3.16 -1.41 -18.83
CA LEU A 132 2.43 -2.62 -19.21
C LEU A 132 1.07 -2.34 -19.86
N THR A 133 0.73 -1.08 -20.09
CA THR A 133 -0.54 -0.69 -20.71
C THR A 133 -0.30 0.20 -21.91
N ARG A 134 -1.00 -0.11 -22.99
CA ARG A 134 -1.04 0.75 -24.17
C ARG A 134 -1.65 2.10 -23.82
N ASP A 135 -1.23 3.16 -24.50
CA ASP A 135 -1.68 4.53 -24.24
C ASP A 135 -3.22 4.66 -24.25
N GLU A 136 -3.88 3.95 -25.16
CA GLU A 136 -5.35 3.86 -25.28
C GLU A 136 -6.06 3.32 -24.02
N HIS A 137 -5.34 2.56 -23.18
CA HIS A 137 -5.89 1.88 -22.00
C HIS A 137 -5.29 2.38 -20.69
N ARG A 138 -4.23 3.20 -20.75
CA ARG A 138 -3.52 3.69 -19.57
C ARG A 138 -4.44 4.43 -18.60
N THR A 139 -5.36 5.26 -19.10
CA THR A 139 -6.36 5.94 -18.25
C THR A 139 -7.27 4.94 -17.54
N LYS A 140 -7.73 3.88 -18.21
CA LYS A 140 -8.55 2.82 -17.59
C LYS A 140 -7.77 2.05 -16.53
N ALA A 141 -6.49 1.79 -16.79
CA ALA A 141 -5.60 1.14 -15.86
C ALA A 141 -5.38 1.98 -14.59
N MET A 142 -5.08 3.27 -14.74
CA MET A 142 -4.95 4.19 -13.60
C MET A 142 -6.27 4.35 -12.84
N ALA A 143 -7.40 4.39 -13.55
CA ALA A 143 -8.71 4.42 -12.92
C ALA A 143 -8.96 3.17 -12.06
N SER A 144 -8.55 1.98 -12.52
CA SER A 144 -8.69 0.75 -11.73
C SER A 144 -7.89 0.77 -10.42
N ILE A 145 -6.71 1.40 -10.42
CA ILE A 145 -5.92 1.63 -9.20
C ILE A 145 -6.67 2.60 -8.28
N GLY A 146 -7.19 3.70 -8.81
CA GLY A 146 -7.99 4.65 -8.02
C GLY A 146 -9.22 4.01 -7.36
N ILE A 147 -9.96 3.19 -8.13
CA ILE A 147 -11.10 2.42 -7.62
C ILE A 147 -10.66 1.47 -6.50
N SER A 148 -9.53 0.77 -6.66
CA SER A 148 -9.06 -0.17 -5.65
C SER A 148 -8.68 0.52 -4.34
N ILE A 149 -8.10 1.72 -4.41
CA ILE A 149 -7.80 2.56 -3.24
C ILE A 149 -9.09 2.97 -2.53
N GLY A 150 -10.08 3.47 -3.29
CA GLY A 150 -11.38 3.88 -2.75
C GLY A 150 -12.13 2.74 -2.06
N LEU A 151 -12.18 1.57 -2.71
CA LEU A 151 -12.77 0.36 -2.12
C LEU A 151 -12.05 -0.06 -0.83
N SER A 152 -10.71 -0.01 -0.83
CA SER A 152 -9.92 -0.35 0.35
C SER A 152 -10.22 0.59 1.51
N PHE A 153 -10.37 1.90 1.24
CA PHE A 153 -10.77 2.88 2.23
C PHE A 153 -12.17 2.62 2.78
N SER A 154 -13.14 2.36 1.90
CA SER A 154 -14.52 2.05 2.31
C SER A 154 -14.59 0.80 3.19
N VAL A 155 -13.91 -0.28 2.79
CA VAL A 155 -13.84 -1.51 3.58
C VAL A 155 -13.14 -1.27 4.92
N ALA A 156 -12.02 -0.54 4.91
CA ALA A 156 -11.27 -0.22 6.12
C ALA A 156 -12.09 0.61 7.12
N LEU A 157 -12.84 1.62 6.67
CA LEU A 157 -13.70 2.39 7.56
C LEU A 157 -14.86 1.56 8.11
N ALA A 158 -15.47 0.71 7.29
CA ALA A 158 -16.59 -0.13 7.71
C ALA A 158 -16.17 -1.22 8.71
N THR A 159 -14.94 -1.75 8.59
CA THR A 159 -14.50 -2.94 9.33
C THR A 159 -13.38 -2.68 10.33
N GLY A 160 -12.67 -1.55 10.26
CA GLY A 160 -11.47 -1.28 11.06
C GLY A 160 -11.71 -1.32 12.57
N ALA A 161 -12.76 -0.66 13.06
CA ALA A 161 -13.14 -0.68 14.47
C ALA A 161 -13.61 -2.07 14.93
N ALA A 162 -14.38 -2.78 14.11
CA ALA A 162 -14.81 -4.14 14.44
C ALA A 162 -13.63 -5.11 14.54
N LEU A 163 -12.67 -4.97 13.61
CA LEU A 163 -11.46 -5.79 13.58
C LEU A 163 -10.56 -5.49 14.79
N GLU A 164 -10.39 -4.21 15.14
CA GLU A 164 -9.61 -3.82 16.33
C GLU A 164 -10.18 -4.42 17.62
N ASN A 165 -11.51 -4.43 17.78
CA ASN A 165 -12.14 -5.06 18.95
C ASN A 165 -11.89 -6.58 19.04
N TRP A 166 -11.64 -7.26 17.92
CA TRP A 166 -11.46 -8.73 17.90
C TRP A 166 -10.00 -9.17 18.00
N ILE A 167 -9.10 -8.48 17.31
CA ILE A 167 -7.69 -8.89 17.19
C ILE A 167 -6.71 -7.83 17.73
N GLY A 168 -7.23 -6.71 18.24
CA GLY A 168 -6.44 -5.58 18.73
C GLY A 168 -5.69 -4.84 17.62
N LEU A 169 -5.08 -3.72 18.00
CA LEU A 169 -4.24 -2.95 17.10
C LEU A 169 -3.02 -3.74 16.59
N SER A 170 -2.42 -4.58 17.45
CA SER A 170 -1.33 -5.49 17.05
C SER A 170 -1.76 -6.47 15.95
N GLY A 171 -2.97 -7.03 16.06
CA GLY A 171 -3.52 -7.94 15.04
C GLY A 171 -3.71 -7.27 13.68
N ILE A 172 -4.09 -5.99 13.65
CA ILE A 172 -4.20 -5.22 12.40
C ILE A 172 -2.81 -5.05 11.76
N PHE A 173 -1.76 -4.82 12.55
CA PHE A 173 -0.40 -4.75 12.02
C PHE A 173 0.08 -6.11 11.48
N TRP A 174 -0.25 -7.23 12.14
CA TRP A 174 0.02 -8.58 11.61
C TRP A 174 -0.72 -8.84 10.29
N ALA A 175 -2.01 -8.50 10.21
CA ALA A 175 -2.78 -8.60 8.99
C ALA A 175 -2.17 -7.76 7.85
N THR A 176 -1.72 -6.54 8.18
CA THR A 176 -1.04 -5.64 7.25
C THR A 176 0.28 -6.22 6.73
N ALA A 177 1.05 -6.88 7.59
CA ALA A 177 2.25 -7.62 7.18
C ALA A 177 1.91 -8.75 6.19
N ALA A 178 0.87 -9.54 6.51
CA ALA A 178 0.41 -10.63 5.65
C ALA A 178 -0.08 -10.12 4.29
N PHE A 179 -0.86 -9.03 4.25
CA PHE A 179 -1.30 -8.39 3.00
C PHE A 179 -0.12 -7.96 2.12
N SER A 180 0.95 -7.47 2.73
CA SER A 180 2.17 -7.12 2.00
C SER A 180 2.83 -8.33 1.35
N LEU A 181 2.94 -9.44 2.07
CA LEU A 181 3.50 -10.70 1.55
C LEU A 181 2.63 -11.30 0.44
N VAL A 182 1.30 -11.23 0.59
CA VAL A 182 0.36 -11.62 -0.47
C VAL A 182 0.55 -10.72 -1.70
N GLY A 183 0.76 -9.42 -1.51
CA GLY A 183 1.07 -8.49 -2.61
C GLY A 183 2.35 -8.87 -3.37
N ILE A 184 3.39 -9.33 -2.66
CA ILE A 184 4.61 -9.84 -3.29
C ILE A 184 4.30 -11.10 -4.11
N ALA A 185 3.55 -12.05 -3.56
CA ALA A 185 3.15 -13.25 -4.30
C ALA A 185 2.38 -12.86 -5.58
N VAL A 186 1.39 -11.96 -5.48
CA VAL A 186 0.62 -11.45 -6.62
C VAL A 186 1.52 -10.82 -7.68
N LEU A 187 2.55 -10.07 -7.30
CA LEU A 187 3.48 -9.43 -8.25
C LEU A 187 4.26 -10.42 -9.12
N HIS A 188 4.61 -11.58 -8.55
CA HIS A 188 5.42 -12.61 -9.21
C HIS A 188 4.58 -13.70 -9.88
N LEU A 189 3.27 -13.71 -9.66
CA LEU A 189 2.36 -14.69 -10.25
C LEU A 189 2.05 -14.44 -11.73
N TRP A 190 2.51 -13.34 -12.35
CA TRP A 190 2.20 -13.01 -13.74
C TRP A 190 3.37 -12.37 -14.48
#